data_AF-A0A645DBP1-F1
#
_entry.id   AF-A0A645DBP1-F1
#
_cell.length_a   1.000
_cell.length_b   1.000
_cell.length_c   1.000
_cell.angle_alpha   90.00
_cell.angle_beta   90.00
_cell.angle_gamma   90.00
#
_symmetry.space_group_name_H-M   'P 1'
#
loop_
_entity.id
_entity.type
_entity.pdbx_description
1 polymer ?
#
loop_
_entity_poly.entity_id
_entity_poly.type
_entity_poly.pdbx_seq_one_letter_code
_entity_poly.pdbx_strand_id
1 'polypeptide(L)' 'MKGDISRARALQQYSVEIVKILIKHGGGVRGGKAIMKTLGINCGDCRSPITPFTQEEYNQIKEELREINFFKRIEIK' A
#
# COMPACT_ATOMS: atom_id res chain seq x y z
N MET A 1 -25.65 -20.93 -2.25
CA MET A 1 -24.70 -20.05 -1.55
C MET A 1 -24.99 -18.61 -1.97
N LYS A 2 -25.50 -17.76 -1.08
CA LYS A 2 -25.61 -16.31 -1.36
C LYS A 2 -24.41 -15.62 -0.72
N GLY A 3 -23.45 -15.20 -1.55
CA GLY A 3 -22.30 -14.44 -1.08
C GLY A 3 -22.69 -13.04 -0.64
N ASP A 4 -21.96 -12.48 0.33
CA ASP A 4 -22.15 -11.10 0.78
C ASP A 4 -21.51 -10.12 -0.22
N ILE A 5 -22.27 -9.78 -1.26
CA ILE A 5 -21.83 -8.89 -2.35
C ILE A 5 -21.59 -7.46 -1.84
N SER A 6 -22.36 -7.01 -0.84
CA SER A 6 -22.20 -5.67 -0.27
C SER A 6 -20.86 -5.54 0.42
N ARG A 7 -20.47 -6.52 1.25
CA ARG A 7 -19.16 -6.56 1.88
C ARG A 7 -18.04 -6.72 0.85
N ALA A 8 -18.22 -7.57 -0.16
CA ALA A 8 -17.24 -7.74 -1.23
C ALA A 8 -16.95 -6.42 -1.96
N ARG A 9 -17.99 -5.64 -2.28
CA ARG A 9 -17.86 -4.31 -2.91
C ARG A 9 -17.08 -3.34 -2.02
N ALA A 10 -17.37 -3.32 -0.72
CA ALA A 10 -16.65 -2.46 0.22
C ALA A 10 -15.16 -2.82 0.34
N LEU A 11 -14.84 -4.11 0.38
CA LEU A 11 -13.45 -4.59 0.39
C LEU A 11 -12.72 -4.28 -0.93
N GLN A 12 -13.40 -4.43 -2.06
CA GLN A 12 -12.84 -4.10 -3.35
C GLN A 12 -12.54 -2.61 -3.47
N GLN A 13 -13.45 -1.73 -3.00
CA GLN A 13 -13.20 -0.29 -3.00
C GLN A 13 -11.98 0.07 -2.14
N TYR A 14 -11.84 -0.55 -0.97
CA TYR A 14 -10.67 -0.37 -0.12
C TYR A 14 -9.37 -0.83 -0.81
N SER A 15 -9.39 -1.99 -1.49
CA SER A 15 -8.26 -2.46 -2.30
C SER A 15 -7.88 -1.45 -3.39
N VAL A 16 -8.86 -0.85 -4.06
CA VAL A 16 -8.64 0.19 -5.07
C VAL A 16 -7.93 1.41 -4.49
N GLU A 17 -8.27 1.85 -3.27
CA GLU A 17 -7.56 2.96 -2.62
C GLU A 17 -6.09 2.64 -2.36
N ILE A 18 -5.75 1.40 -1.98
CA ILE A 18 -4.35 0.97 -1.83
C ILE A 18 -3.64 0.95 -3.20
N VAL A 19 -4.32 0.46 -4.24
CA VAL A 19 -3.75 0.40 -5.61
C VAL A 19 -3.47 1.80 -6.16
N LYS A 20 -4.31 2.79 -5.87
CA LYS A 20 -4.05 4.18 -6.27
C LYS A 20 -2.73 4.70 -5.67
N ILE A 21 -2.48 4.44 -4.39
CA ILE A 21 -1.22 4.79 -3.72
C ILE A 21 -0.04 4.05 -4.38
N LEU A 22 -0.18 2.73 -4.61
CA LEU A 22 0.86 1.94 -5.28
C LEU A 22 1.27 2.54 -6.63
N ILE A 23 0.29 2.85 -7.48
CA ILE A 23 0.52 3.41 -8.82
C ILE A 23 1.17 4.79 -8.71
N LYS A 24 0.68 5.65 -7.81
CA LYS A 24 1.22 7.00 -7.58
C LYS A 24 2.73 6.99 -7.25
N HIS A 25 3.19 5.96 -6.52
CA HIS A 25 4.56 5.86 -6.02
C HIS A 25 5.47 4.91 -6.81
N GLY A 26 5.15 4.64 -8.07
CA GLY A 26 6.00 3.87 -8.99
C GLY A 26 5.57 2.40 -9.15
N GLY A 27 4.30 2.11 -8.94
CA GLY A 27 3.67 0.82 -9.22
C GLY A 27 3.92 -0.25 -8.16
N GLY A 28 3.53 -1.47 -8.49
CA GLY A 28 3.48 -2.58 -7.54
C GLY A 28 4.84 -2.97 -6.93
N VAL A 29 5.95 -2.78 -7.66
CA VAL A 29 7.29 -3.15 -7.16
C VAL A 29 7.84 -2.08 -6.22
N ARG A 30 7.96 -0.83 -6.70
CA ARG A 30 8.57 0.27 -5.93
C ARG A 30 7.67 0.73 -4.79
N GLY A 31 6.41 1.04 -5.10
CA GLY A 31 5.39 1.41 -4.11
C GLY A 31 5.13 0.26 -3.15
N GLY A 32 5.06 -0.98 -3.64
CA GLY A 32 4.85 -2.16 -2.80
C GLY A 32 5.97 -2.34 -1.77
N LYS A 33 7.24 -2.24 -2.18
CA LYS A 33 8.38 -2.28 -1.25
C LYS A 33 8.31 -1.19 -0.19
N ALA A 34 7.88 0.02 -0.55
CA ALA A 34 7.70 1.11 0.41
C ALA A 34 6.59 0.80 1.43
N ILE A 35 5.43 0.32 0.97
CA ILE A 35 4.33 -0.10 1.85
C ILE A 35 4.79 -1.23 2.78
N MET A 36 5.48 -2.25 2.26
CA MET A 36 6.02 -3.36 3.08
C MET A 36 6.98 -2.83 4.16
N LYS A 37 7.82 -1.84 3.82
CA LYS A 37 8.70 -1.18 4.80
C LYS A 37 7.91 -0.45 5.91
N THR A 38 6.73 0.12 5.61
CA THR A 38 5.86 0.71 6.65
C THR A 38 5.30 -0.32 7.64
N LEU A 39 5.24 -1.60 7.23
CA LEU A 39 4.85 -2.74 8.06
C LEU A 39 6.03 -3.37 8.82
N GLY A 40 7.23 -2.78 8.74
CA GLY A 40 8.44 -3.33 9.32
C GLY A 40 9.10 -4.43 8.47
N ILE A 41 8.60 -4.72 7.27
CA ILE A 41 9.17 -5.72 6.37
C ILE A 41 10.07 -5.02 5.36
N ASN A 42 11.38 -5.04 5.61
CA ASN A 42 12.35 -4.41 4.71
C ASN A 42 12.67 -5.32 3.50
N CYS A 43 12.01 -5.07 2.38
CA CYS A 43 12.22 -5.80 1.12
C CYS A 43 13.45 -5.33 0.30
N GLY A 44 14.29 -4.44 0.84
CA GLY A 44 15.46 -3.87 0.17
C GLY A 44 15.12 -3.04 -1.07
N ASP A 45 16.15 -2.53 -1.74
CA ASP A 45 16.01 -1.62 -2.87
C ASP A 45 15.51 -2.30 -4.15
N CYS A 46 15.00 -1.48 -5.07
CA CYS A 46 14.61 -1.92 -6.41
C CYS A 46 15.84 -2.28 -7.24
N ARG A 47 15.69 -3.28 -8.13
CA ARG A 47 16.69 -3.56 -9.15
C ARG A 47 16.59 -2.51 -10.26
N SER A 48 17.74 -2.09 -10.79
CA SER A 48 17.82 -1.26 -12.01
C SER A 48 16.96 -1.86 -13.15
N PRO A 49 16.23 -1.05 -13.93
CA PRO A 49 16.28 0.42 -14.02
C PRO A 49 15.33 1.16 -13.07
N ILE A 50 14.68 0.48 -12.12
CA ILE A 50 13.71 1.10 -11.22
C ILE A 50 14.45 1.82 -10.08
N THR A 51 14.30 3.14 -10.02
CA THR A 51 14.90 3.96 -8.95
C THR A 51 14.28 3.63 -7.59
N PRO A 52 15.07 3.53 -6.51
CA PRO A 52 14.55 3.45 -5.14
C PRO A 52 13.64 4.63 -4.78
N PHE A 53 12.90 4.50 -3.69
CA PHE A 53 12.11 5.60 -3.12
C PHE A 53 12.96 6.42 -2.15
N THR A 54 12.73 7.74 -2.10
CA THR A 54 13.40 8.62 -1.14
C THR A 54 12.75 8.53 0.24
N GLN A 55 13.39 9.13 1.25
CA GLN A 55 12.82 9.20 2.58
C GLN A 55 11.56 10.09 2.63
N GLU A 56 11.52 11.14 1.81
CA GLU A 56 10.38 12.05 1.67
C GLU A 56 9.18 11.32 1.06
N GLU A 57 9.38 10.59 -0.04
CA GLU A 57 8.32 9.76 -0.65
C GLU A 57 7.81 8.69 0.33
N TYR A 58 8.72 8.05 1.08
CA TYR A 58 8.32 7.09 2.10
C TYR A 58 7.42 7.72 3.17
N ASN A 59 7.74 8.95 3.62
CA ASN A 59 6.90 9.67 4.58
C ASN A 59 5.53 10.02 3.97
N GLN A 60 5.48 10.44 2.71
CA GLN A 60 4.23 10.71 1.99
C GLN A 60 3.35 9.46 1.88
N ILE A 61 3.92 8.32 1.48
CA ILE A 61 3.22 7.03 1.42
C ILE A 61 2.63 6.70 2.79
N LYS A 62 3.40 6.90 3.87
CA LYS A 62 2.94 6.62 5.23
C LYS A 62 1.74 7.48 5.62
N GLU A 63 1.71 8.76 5.25
CA GLU A 63 0.54 9.63 5.49
C GLU A 63 -0.67 9.22 4.66
N GLU A 64 -0.51 8.97 3.35
CA GLU A 64 -1.59 8.53 2.47
C GLU A 64 -2.23 7.20 2.94
N LEU A 65 -1.41 6.27 3.45
CA LEU A 65 -1.90 5.03 4.07
C LEU A 65 -2.70 5.30 5.35
N ARG A 66 -2.33 6.32 6.15
CA ARG A 66 -3.13 6.69 7.34
C ARG A 66 -4.49 7.25 6.95
N GLU A 67 -4.55 8.08 5.90
CA GLU A 67 -5.80 8.69 5.41
C GLU A 67 -6.83 7.63 5.00
N ILE A 68 -6.39 6.53 4.40
CA ILE A 68 -7.28 5.42 4.02
C ILE A 68 -7.51 4.40 5.16
N ASN A 69 -7.13 4.74 6.40
CA ASN A 69 -7.19 3.87 7.58
C ASN A 69 -6.49 2.51 7.40
N PHE A 70 -5.40 2.46 6.63
CA PHE A 70 -4.68 1.23 6.33
C PHE A 70 -4.24 0.49 7.60
N PHE A 71 -3.51 1.18 8.48
CA PHE A 71 -2.96 0.59 9.70
C PHE A 71 -4.02 0.10 10.70
N LYS A 72 -5.22 0.69 10.69
CA LYS A 72 -6.34 0.23 11.54
C LYS A 72 -6.96 -1.06 11.01
N ARG A 73 -6.97 -1.27 9.69
CA ARG A 73 -7.65 -2.40 9.03
C ARG A 73 -6.82 -3.68 9.01
N ILE A 74 -5.50 -3.57 9.08
CA ILE A 74 -4.60 -4.71 8.96
C ILE A 74 -4.28 -5.41 10.28
N GLU A 75 -4.91 -5.01 11.41
CA GLU A 75 -4.73 -5.58 12.77
C GLU A 75 -3.35 -6.21 12.96
N ILE A 76 -2.29 -5.38 13.02
CA ILE A 76 -0.98 -5.87 13.42
C ILE A 76 -1.10 -6.25 14.90
N LYS A 77 -1.34 -7.53 15.18
CA LYS A 77 -1.17 -8.12 16.51
C LYS A 77 0.31 -8.12 16.90
#